data_AF-A0A8B6BM65-F1
#
_entry.id   AF-A0A8B6BM65-F1
#
_cell.length_a   1.000
_cell.length_b   1.000
_cell.length_c   1.000
_cell.angle_alpha   90.00
_cell.angle_beta   90.00
_cell.angle_gamma   90.00
#
_symmetry.space_group_name_H-M   'P 1'
#
loop_
_entity.id
_entity.type
_entity.pdbx_description
1 polymer ?
#
loop_
_entity_poly.entity_id
_entity_poly.type
_entity_poly.pdbx_seq_one_letter_code
_entity_poly.pdbx_strand_id
1 'polypeptide(L)'
;MEPVTDIELVNRFLFYGREDGAYFATVTNGNNQIEKHTASINRLIRGGKGREVVGLIKQISIEGRAPKQGPLLYALALCARCDDKLTKIAAYQSLIEVCRLPTHLFQFIKYAEEFSGETSGWGRAQRKAVSHWYNQPSFQKNPMKLLRLGSKYRRRHTFSHQDVIRLGHVKPDGPHSAFAIRYLAKGKENVDDIDTSDGMISNAYLFVLALEKAKNCSPNDTSLLCQLIKDHELSHQHLPTTSLTSAEVWRSLIYTMPITALIRHLGKLSKLHLLENGSMEEAHVIGRLENVQNLRFARIHPFTLLTAWNSYRRGHSGPYKRLIWTVNHKIADVLETAFYKSFASVEPIKKRILIAVDGSEAMMQPANGMNEVSARSTAVAMAFIFAKMADNTEVVLVKDQLYPINLDQSDTLEDASQKFSINGTCDYCDPCKPINWARENKMKFDAIVFFTASLAFK
;
A
#
# COMPACT_ATOMS: atom_id res chain seq x y z
N MET A 1 -29.62 3.37 -21.07
CA MET A 1 -28.67 2.85 -20.07
C MET A 1 -29.45 2.68 -18.79
N GLU A 2 -29.41 1.48 -18.20
CA GLU A 2 -29.94 1.31 -16.84
C GLU A 2 -29.19 2.23 -15.87
N PRO A 3 -29.85 2.82 -14.87
CA PRO A 3 -29.18 3.64 -13.88
C PRO A 3 -28.17 2.80 -13.09
N VAL A 4 -26.98 3.36 -12.83
CA VAL A 4 -25.93 2.71 -12.03
C VAL A 4 -26.52 2.36 -10.66
N THR A 5 -26.42 1.09 -10.29
CA THR A 5 -26.97 0.58 -9.04
C THR A 5 -26.14 1.02 -7.84
N ASP A 6 -26.75 1.07 -6.65
CA ASP A 6 -26.01 1.43 -5.42
C ASP A 6 -24.85 0.47 -5.14
N ILE A 7 -24.99 -0.82 -5.48
CA ILE A 7 -23.90 -1.79 -5.25
C ILE A 7 -22.70 -1.52 -6.17
N GLU A 8 -22.93 -1.05 -7.40
CA GLU A 8 -21.85 -0.63 -8.30
C GLU A 8 -21.16 0.64 -7.79
N LEU A 9 -21.92 1.59 -7.25
CA LEU A 9 -21.36 2.80 -6.61
C LEU A 9 -20.52 2.45 -5.37
N VAL A 10 -21.01 1.52 -4.53
CA VAL A 10 -20.22 0.99 -3.42
C VAL A 10 -18.95 0.34 -3.94
N ASN A 11 -19.02 -0.47 -4.99
CA ASN A 11 -17.82 -1.10 -5.56
C ASN A 11 -16.80 -0.03 -6.00
N ARG A 12 -17.22 1.03 -6.70
CA ARG A 12 -16.35 2.17 -7.03
C ARG A 12 -15.74 2.80 -5.78
N PHE A 13 -16.54 3.05 -4.75
CA PHE A 13 -16.04 3.58 -3.49
C PHE A 13 -14.98 2.69 -2.85
N LEU A 14 -15.16 1.37 -2.83
CA LEU A 14 -14.21 0.46 -2.19
C LEU A 14 -12.85 0.42 -2.91
N PHE A 15 -12.81 0.65 -4.22
CA PHE A 15 -11.57 0.72 -5.00
C PHE A 15 -10.93 2.11 -4.98
N TYR A 16 -11.74 3.17 -5.07
CA TYR A 16 -11.26 4.53 -5.35
C TYR A 16 -11.43 5.50 -4.18
N GLY A 17 -12.23 5.15 -3.18
CA GLY A 17 -12.69 6.06 -2.13
C GLY A 17 -13.79 7.02 -2.58
N ARG A 18 -14.35 6.82 -3.79
CA ARG A 18 -15.36 7.71 -4.38
C ARG A 18 -16.39 6.94 -5.22
N GLU A 19 -17.65 7.35 -5.12
CA GLU A 19 -18.77 6.76 -5.88
C GLU A 19 -18.80 7.21 -7.35
N ASP A 20 -18.24 8.39 -7.63
CA ASP A 20 -18.11 8.94 -8.99
C ASP A 20 -17.10 8.15 -9.85
N GLY A 21 -16.31 7.26 -9.23
CA GLY A 21 -15.32 6.43 -9.92
C GLY A 21 -14.01 7.16 -10.23
N ALA A 22 -13.84 8.40 -9.80
CA ALA A 22 -12.59 9.12 -10.00
C ALA A 22 -11.49 8.54 -9.10
N TYR A 23 -10.36 8.14 -9.70
CA TYR A 23 -9.19 7.67 -8.95
C TYR A 23 -8.11 8.76 -8.88
N PHE A 24 -7.77 9.18 -7.67
CA PHE A 24 -6.65 10.08 -7.43
C PHE A 24 -5.46 9.30 -6.86
N ALA A 25 -4.33 9.34 -7.58
CA ALA A 25 -3.09 8.75 -7.12
C ALA A 25 -2.63 9.38 -5.79
N THR A 26 -2.65 10.72 -5.74
CA THR A 26 -2.34 11.54 -4.56
C THR A 26 -3.57 11.88 -3.73
N VAL A 27 -3.37 11.94 -2.42
CA VAL A 27 -4.33 12.55 -1.49
C VAL A 27 -3.92 14.00 -1.27
N THR A 28 -4.76 14.95 -1.68
CA THR A 28 -4.65 16.39 -1.36
C THR A 28 -5.80 16.80 -0.45
N ASN A 29 -5.71 17.97 0.20
CA ASN A 29 -6.76 18.47 1.09
C ASN A 29 -8.16 18.57 0.41
N GLY A 30 -8.22 18.68 -0.93
CA GLY A 30 -9.47 18.68 -1.68
C GLY A 30 -10.04 17.31 -2.02
N ASN A 31 -9.19 16.30 -2.25
CA ASN A 31 -9.62 14.99 -2.78
C ASN A 31 -9.73 13.90 -1.70
N ASN A 32 -9.33 14.18 -0.46
CA ASN A 32 -9.43 13.25 0.68
C ASN A 32 -10.83 13.15 1.31
N GLN A 33 -11.85 13.69 0.65
CA GLN A 33 -13.21 13.84 1.18
C GLN A 33 -14.01 12.55 1.03
N ILE A 34 -13.44 11.43 1.49
CA ILE A 34 -14.05 10.11 1.39
C ILE A 34 -15.43 10.06 2.05
N GLU A 35 -15.63 10.87 3.09
CA GLU A 35 -16.89 11.03 3.81
C GLU A 35 -18.05 11.46 2.89
N LYS A 36 -17.77 12.25 1.85
CA LYS A 36 -18.78 12.75 0.91
C LYS A 36 -19.27 11.70 -0.09
N HIS A 37 -18.60 10.55 -0.17
CA HIS A 37 -18.88 9.51 -1.15
C HIS A 37 -19.44 8.23 -0.52
N THR A 38 -20.31 8.36 0.47
CA THR A 38 -20.89 7.22 1.19
C THR A 38 -22.40 7.13 1.10
N ALA A 39 -23.02 7.91 0.21
CA ALA A 39 -24.47 7.98 0.10
C ALA A 39 -25.09 6.63 -0.29
N SER A 40 -24.48 5.91 -1.24
CA SER A 40 -24.90 4.57 -1.67
C SER A 40 -24.79 3.53 -0.55
N ILE A 41 -23.71 3.58 0.25
CA ILE A 41 -23.54 2.70 1.42
C ILE A 41 -24.68 2.93 2.41
N ASN A 42 -24.96 4.20 2.72
CA ASN A 42 -26.04 4.56 3.65
C ASN A 42 -27.43 4.13 3.12
N ARG A 43 -27.70 4.29 1.82
CA ARG A 43 -28.95 3.81 1.20
C ARG A 43 -29.08 2.29 1.29
N LEU A 44 -28.03 1.53 0.99
CA LEU A 44 -28.07 0.06 1.10
C LEU A 44 -28.28 -0.40 2.54
N ILE A 45 -27.64 0.25 3.53
CA ILE A 45 -27.87 -0.05 4.94
C ILE A 45 -29.34 0.20 5.32
N ARG A 46 -29.89 1.37 4.98
CA ARG A 46 -31.29 1.72 5.26
C ARG A 46 -32.28 0.79 4.54
N GLY A 47 -31.91 0.30 3.36
CA GLY A 47 -32.67 -0.70 2.60
C GLY A 47 -32.50 -2.15 3.08
N GLY A 48 -31.84 -2.40 4.22
CA GLY A 48 -31.66 -3.74 4.78
C GLY A 48 -30.57 -4.59 4.10
N LYS A 49 -29.79 -4.01 3.18
CA LYS A 49 -28.73 -4.68 2.40
C LYS A 49 -27.32 -4.45 2.94
N GLY A 50 -27.18 -3.90 4.14
CA GLY A 50 -25.84 -3.59 4.69
C GLY A 50 -24.93 -4.81 4.88
N ARG A 51 -25.47 -6.02 5.08
CA ARG A 51 -24.65 -7.25 5.10
C ARG A 51 -24.01 -7.56 3.75
N GLU A 52 -24.67 -7.23 2.64
CA GLU A 52 -24.12 -7.41 1.30
C GLU A 52 -22.91 -6.49 1.11
N VAL A 53 -23.00 -5.25 1.61
CA VAL A 53 -21.88 -4.30 1.63
C VAL A 53 -20.70 -4.87 2.43
N VAL A 54 -20.94 -5.40 3.63
CA VAL A 54 -19.90 -6.04 4.44
C VAL A 54 -19.28 -7.25 3.73
N GLY A 55 -20.11 -8.08 3.09
CA GLY A 55 -19.65 -9.22 2.29
C GLY A 55 -18.70 -8.79 1.17
N LEU A 56 -19.06 -7.72 0.43
CA LEU A 56 -18.24 -7.17 -0.63
C LEU A 56 -16.91 -6.60 -0.10
N ILE A 57 -16.93 -5.86 1.02
CA ILE A 57 -15.71 -5.35 1.68
C ILE A 57 -14.77 -6.51 2.04
N LYS A 58 -15.31 -7.55 2.68
CA LYS A 58 -14.54 -8.73 3.10
C LYS A 58 -13.93 -9.43 1.89
N GLN A 59 -14.72 -9.65 0.84
CA GLN A 59 -14.26 -10.28 -0.40
C GLN A 59 -13.08 -9.51 -1.02
N ILE A 60 -13.26 -8.21 -1.28
CA ILE A 60 -12.24 -7.36 -1.92
C ILE A 60 -10.97 -7.31 -1.05
N SER A 61 -11.10 -7.25 0.27
CA SER A 61 -9.97 -7.23 1.18
C SER A 61 -9.17 -8.53 1.16
N ILE A 62 -9.84 -9.69 1.26
CA ILE A 62 -9.20 -11.01 1.28
C ILE A 62 -8.48 -11.28 -0.05
N GLU A 63 -9.14 -11.00 -1.17
CA GLU A 63 -8.57 -11.14 -2.51
C GLU A 63 -7.44 -10.13 -2.75
N GLY A 64 -7.40 -9.04 -1.98
CA GLY A 64 -6.35 -8.02 -2.07
C GLY A 64 -6.46 -7.17 -3.34
N ARG A 65 -7.67 -7.00 -3.88
CA ARG A 65 -7.91 -6.25 -5.12
C ARG A 65 -7.88 -4.73 -4.95
N ALA A 66 -8.19 -4.22 -3.76
CA ALA A 66 -8.20 -2.77 -3.54
C ALA A 66 -6.78 -2.19 -3.44
N PRO A 67 -6.46 -1.11 -4.17
CA PRO A 67 -5.13 -0.50 -4.17
C PRO A 67 -4.78 0.19 -2.84
N LYS A 68 -5.80 0.69 -2.13
CA LYS A 68 -5.67 1.34 -0.82
C LYS A 68 -6.64 0.68 0.16
N GLN A 69 -6.20 0.47 1.40
CA GLN A 69 -7.05 -0.12 2.45
C GLN A 69 -7.99 0.91 3.09
N GLY A 70 -7.67 2.21 3.02
CA GLY A 70 -8.46 3.28 3.64
C GLY A 70 -9.96 3.22 3.34
N PRO A 71 -10.39 3.14 2.06
CA PRO A 71 -11.81 3.07 1.72
C PRO A 71 -12.53 1.84 2.27
N LEU A 72 -11.91 0.66 2.20
CA LEU A 72 -12.45 -0.57 2.80
C LEU A 72 -12.68 -0.40 4.30
N LEU A 73 -11.71 0.19 5.01
CA LEU A 73 -11.78 0.39 6.45
C LEU A 73 -12.80 1.46 6.84
N TYR A 74 -12.95 2.52 6.02
CA TYR A 74 -13.96 3.56 6.23
C TYR A 74 -15.37 2.99 6.05
N ALA A 75 -15.63 2.25 4.96
CA ALA A 75 -16.92 1.59 4.75
C ALA A 75 -17.23 0.55 5.84
N LEU A 76 -16.23 -0.21 6.29
CA LEU A 76 -16.41 -1.18 7.36
C LEU A 76 -16.75 -0.49 8.69
N ALA A 77 -16.09 0.64 9.00
CA ALA A 77 -16.38 1.44 10.18
C ALA A 77 -17.79 2.04 10.12
N LEU A 78 -18.23 2.53 8.95
CA LEU A 78 -19.59 3.01 8.74
C LEU A 78 -20.62 1.88 8.99
N CYS A 79 -20.38 0.69 8.44
CA CYS A 79 -21.23 -0.50 8.68
C CYS A 79 -21.24 -0.91 10.16
N ALA A 80 -20.10 -0.83 10.86
CA ALA A 80 -19.99 -1.16 12.28
C ALA A 80 -20.72 -0.16 13.19
N ARG A 81 -20.99 1.05 12.68
CA ARG A 81 -21.60 2.15 13.44
C ARG A 81 -23.04 2.46 13.05
N CYS A 82 -23.58 1.81 12.03
CA CYS A 82 -24.97 2.01 11.63
C CYS A 82 -25.98 1.46 12.65
N ASP A 83 -27.25 1.80 12.47
CA ASP A 83 -28.34 1.35 13.34
C ASP A 83 -28.81 -0.07 13.03
N ASP A 84 -28.53 -0.60 11.83
CA ASP A 84 -28.88 -1.97 11.48
C ASP A 84 -28.03 -2.99 12.25
N LYS A 85 -28.69 -3.73 13.14
CA LYS A 85 -28.05 -4.70 14.05
C LYS A 85 -27.33 -5.81 13.30
N LEU A 86 -27.91 -6.31 12.21
CA LEU A 86 -27.33 -7.43 11.45
C LEU A 86 -26.06 -6.99 10.71
N THR A 87 -26.07 -5.80 10.11
CA THR A 87 -24.89 -5.20 9.47
C THR A 87 -23.79 -4.92 10.48
N LYS A 88 -24.13 -4.36 11.64
CA LYS A 88 -23.18 -4.11 12.74
C LYS A 88 -22.48 -5.39 13.18
N ILE A 89 -23.23 -6.47 13.39
CA ILE A 89 -22.67 -7.78 13.76
C ILE A 89 -21.73 -8.29 12.66
N ALA A 90 -22.17 -8.26 11.40
CA ALA A 90 -21.38 -8.72 10.27
C ALA A 90 -20.06 -7.93 10.13
N ALA A 91 -20.09 -6.61 10.30
CA ALA A 91 -18.92 -5.75 10.20
C ALA A 91 -17.87 -6.09 11.26
N TYR A 92 -18.29 -6.21 12.53
CA TYR A 92 -17.38 -6.59 13.62
C TYR A 92 -16.86 -8.03 13.50
N GLN A 93 -17.67 -8.96 12.99
CA GLN A 93 -17.22 -10.33 12.73
C GLN A 93 -16.16 -10.42 11.63
N SER A 94 -16.18 -9.51 10.66
CA SER A 94 -15.22 -9.48 9.54
C SER A 94 -13.90 -8.76 9.87
N LEU A 95 -13.73 -8.33 11.13
CA LEU A 95 -12.63 -7.43 11.50
C LEU A 95 -11.26 -8.09 11.37
N ILE A 96 -11.12 -9.38 11.73
CA ILE A 96 -9.82 -10.09 11.66
C ILE A 96 -9.38 -10.32 10.21
N GLU A 97 -10.33 -10.57 9.31
CA GLU A 97 -10.06 -10.84 7.90
C GLU A 97 -9.69 -9.55 7.15
N VAL A 98 -10.34 -8.43 7.48
CA VAL A 98 -10.08 -7.14 6.84
C VAL A 98 -8.85 -6.45 7.46
N CYS A 99 -8.76 -6.39 8.80
CA CYS A 99 -7.71 -5.68 9.51
C CYS A 99 -6.45 -6.53 9.76
N ARG A 100 -5.77 -6.96 8.69
CA ARG A 100 -4.60 -7.88 8.80
C ARG A 100 -3.36 -7.35 9.55
N LEU A 101 -3.23 -6.03 9.70
CA LEU A 101 -2.08 -5.36 10.32
C LEU A 101 -2.55 -4.41 11.43
N PRO A 102 -1.71 -4.09 12.44
CA PRO A 102 -2.04 -3.07 13.43
C PRO A 102 -2.43 -1.72 12.82
N THR A 103 -1.76 -1.31 11.73
CA THR A 103 -2.12 -0.10 10.97
C THR A 103 -3.59 -0.10 10.52
N HIS A 104 -4.09 -1.24 10.03
CA HIS A 104 -5.47 -1.36 9.57
C HIS A 104 -6.45 -1.29 10.74
N LEU A 105 -6.15 -1.99 11.84
CA LEU A 105 -6.97 -1.95 13.05
C LEU A 105 -7.05 -0.53 13.61
N PHE A 106 -5.92 0.17 13.71
CA PHE A 106 -5.86 1.54 14.24
C PHE A 106 -6.58 2.53 13.33
N GLN A 107 -6.48 2.36 12.01
CA GLN A 107 -7.22 3.18 11.04
C GLN A 107 -8.73 2.92 11.11
N PHE A 108 -9.16 1.66 11.25
CA PHE A 108 -10.58 1.32 11.47
C PHE A 108 -11.10 1.95 12.77
N ILE A 109 -10.36 1.87 13.87
CA ILE A 109 -10.75 2.48 15.15
C ILE A 109 -10.88 4.00 15.00
N LYS A 110 -9.92 4.65 14.34
CA LYS A 110 -9.98 6.08 14.05
C LYS A 110 -11.29 6.44 13.32
N TYR A 111 -11.60 5.75 12.22
CA TYR A 111 -12.86 6.00 11.49
C TYR A 111 -14.09 5.68 12.32
N ALA A 112 -14.06 4.61 13.11
CA ALA A 112 -15.16 4.25 14.00
C ALA A 112 -15.40 5.31 15.08
N GLU A 113 -14.37 5.98 15.59
CA GLU A 113 -14.48 7.12 16.51
C GLU A 113 -15.06 8.36 15.82
N GLU A 114 -14.67 8.65 14.57
CA GLU A 114 -15.24 9.76 13.77
C GLU A 114 -16.78 9.64 13.62
N PHE A 115 -17.31 8.42 13.55
CA PHE A 115 -18.75 8.16 13.50
C PHE A 115 -19.46 8.08 14.87
N SER A 116 -18.73 8.18 15.98
CA SER A 116 -19.29 7.96 17.33
C SER A 116 -19.92 9.20 17.97
N GLY A 117 -19.86 10.36 17.30
CA GLY A 117 -20.40 11.62 17.81
C GLY A 117 -19.83 11.97 19.19
N GLU A 118 -20.72 12.27 20.14
CA GLU A 118 -20.36 12.62 21.52
C GLU A 118 -20.05 11.40 22.41
N THR A 119 -20.28 10.17 21.93
CA THR A 119 -19.97 8.98 22.72
C THR A 119 -18.49 8.60 22.62
N SER A 120 -17.98 7.89 23.62
CA SER A 120 -16.60 7.40 23.60
C SER A 120 -16.27 6.45 22.45
N GLY A 121 -17.26 5.95 21.70
CA GLY A 121 -17.06 4.96 20.63
C GLY A 121 -16.70 3.54 21.12
N TRP A 122 -16.35 3.36 22.39
CA TRP A 122 -15.87 2.08 22.94
C TRP A 122 -16.98 1.21 23.53
N GLY A 123 -18.09 1.01 22.81
CA GLY A 123 -19.19 0.12 23.22
C GLY A 123 -18.80 -1.36 23.31
N ARG A 124 -19.68 -2.20 23.90
CA ARG A 124 -19.44 -3.64 24.12
C ARG A 124 -19.03 -4.38 22.84
N ALA A 125 -19.68 -4.09 21.72
CA ALA A 125 -19.40 -4.75 20.44
C ALA A 125 -17.98 -4.46 19.93
N GLN A 126 -17.56 -3.20 19.95
CA GLN A 126 -16.19 -2.82 19.58
C GLN A 126 -15.15 -3.43 20.50
N ARG A 127 -15.35 -3.34 21.82
CA ARG A 127 -14.43 -3.95 22.79
C ARG A 127 -14.27 -5.46 22.54
N LYS A 128 -15.38 -6.17 22.29
CA LYS A 128 -15.36 -7.59 21.94
C LYS A 128 -14.60 -7.87 20.64
N ALA A 129 -14.85 -7.09 19.58
CA ALA A 129 -14.19 -7.27 18.29
C ALA A 129 -12.68 -6.98 18.35
N VAL A 130 -12.29 -5.90 19.04
CA VAL A 130 -10.88 -5.56 19.27
C VAL A 130 -10.20 -6.64 20.11
N SER A 131 -10.83 -7.12 21.18
CA SER A 131 -10.29 -8.23 21.98
C SER A 131 -10.11 -9.49 21.14
N HIS A 132 -11.09 -9.82 20.29
CA HIS A 132 -10.99 -10.96 19.39
C HIS A 132 -9.83 -10.83 18.39
N TRP A 133 -9.51 -9.61 17.93
CA TRP A 133 -8.38 -9.36 17.05
C TRP A 133 -7.03 -9.71 17.72
N TYR A 134 -6.83 -9.31 18.98
CA TYR A 134 -5.62 -9.65 19.73
C TYR A 134 -5.55 -11.13 20.15
N ASN A 135 -6.70 -11.79 20.23
CA ASN A 135 -6.82 -13.22 20.54
C ASN A 135 -7.11 -14.07 19.30
N GLN A 136 -6.78 -13.63 18.09
CA GLN A 136 -7.02 -14.48 16.93
C GLN A 136 -6.17 -15.77 16.99
N PRO A 137 -6.60 -16.88 16.36
CA PRO A 137 -5.98 -18.19 16.53
C PRO A 137 -4.48 -18.24 16.24
N SER A 138 -4.01 -17.40 15.31
CA SER A 138 -2.59 -17.33 14.96
C SER A 138 -1.72 -16.81 16.12
N PHE A 139 -2.23 -15.87 16.91
CA PHE A 139 -1.54 -15.29 18.07
C PHE A 139 -1.65 -16.17 19.30
N GLN A 140 -2.76 -16.90 19.46
CA GLN A 140 -2.93 -17.90 20.51
C GLN A 140 -1.98 -19.10 20.35
N LYS A 141 -1.55 -19.42 19.12
CA LYS A 141 -0.63 -20.52 18.82
C LYS A 141 0.85 -20.12 18.83
N ASN A 142 1.14 -18.83 18.65
CA ASN A 142 2.51 -18.35 18.59
C ASN A 142 2.58 -16.85 18.95
N PRO A 143 3.14 -16.48 20.12
CA PRO A 143 3.23 -15.09 20.57
C PRO A 143 4.12 -14.22 19.65
N MET A 144 5.12 -14.81 19.01
CA MET A 144 6.04 -14.12 18.10
C MET A 144 5.31 -13.40 16.97
N LYS A 145 4.18 -13.95 16.49
CA LYS A 145 3.40 -13.35 15.41
C LYS A 145 2.84 -11.98 15.80
N LEU A 146 2.28 -11.85 17.00
CA LEU A 146 1.79 -10.56 17.50
C LEU A 146 2.95 -9.64 17.84
N LEU A 147 4.03 -10.15 18.44
CA LEU A 147 5.20 -9.34 18.79
C LEU A 147 5.86 -8.70 17.58
N ARG A 148 6.14 -9.47 16.51
CA ARG A 148 6.76 -8.94 15.28
C ARG A 148 5.90 -7.88 14.60
N LEU A 149 4.58 -8.01 14.65
CA LEU A 149 3.66 -6.99 14.13
C LEU A 149 3.63 -5.76 15.05
N GLY A 150 3.46 -5.97 16.35
CA GLY A 150 3.30 -4.90 17.32
C GLY A 150 4.57 -4.09 17.56
N SER A 151 5.73 -4.73 17.52
CA SER A 151 7.04 -4.07 17.64
C SER A 151 7.36 -3.22 16.40
N LYS A 152 6.90 -3.64 15.21
CA LYS A 152 7.09 -2.93 13.94
C LYS A 152 6.11 -1.77 13.74
N TYR A 153 4.85 -1.95 14.16
CA TYR A 153 3.77 -0.98 13.98
C TYR A 153 3.29 -0.41 15.32
N ARG A 154 4.23 0.02 16.18
CA ARG A 154 3.97 0.47 17.56
C ARG A 154 2.88 1.52 17.68
N ARG A 155 2.87 2.50 16.77
CA ARG A 155 1.90 3.62 16.73
C ARG A 155 1.55 3.99 15.29
N ARG A 156 0.26 4.09 14.96
CA ARG A 156 -0.26 4.58 13.68
C ARG A 156 -1.61 5.24 13.90
N HIS A 157 -1.98 6.19 13.05
CA HIS A 157 -3.28 6.89 13.13
C HIS A 157 -3.60 7.33 14.57
N THR A 158 -2.63 8.00 15.21
CA THR A 158 -2.64 8.46 16.62
C THR A 158 -2.66 7.39 17.73
N PHE A 159 -3.09 6.16 17.45
CA PHE A 159 -3.16 5.05 18.42
C PHE A 159 -1.87 4.25 18.56
N SER A 160 -1.60 3.80 19.78
CA SER A 160 -0.65 2.73 20.10
C SER A 160 -1.37 1.42 20.47
N HIS A 161 -0.62 0.31 20.53
CA HIS A 161 -1.15 -0.95 21.08
C HIS A 161 -1.63 -0.79 22.52
N GLN A 162 -0.90 -0.06 23.36
CA GLN A 162 -1.27 0.21 24.74
C GLN A 162 -2.64 0.91 24.84
N ASP A 163 -2.88 1.92 24.00
CA ASP A 163 -4.15 2.64 23.97
C ASP A 163 -5.30 1.70 23.62
N VAL A 164 -5.15 0.95 22.53
CA VAL A 164 -6.19 0.07 22.00
C VAL A 164 -6.48 -1.10 22.95
N ILE A 165 -5.45 -1.69 23.57
CA ILE A 165 -5.60 -2.77 24.56
C ILE A 165 -6.35 -2.25 25.78
N ARG A 166 -5.99 -1.06 26.27
CA ARG A 166 -6.64 -0.42 27.42
C ARG A 166 -8.09 -0.08 27.12
N LEU A 167 -8.37 0.66 26.05
CA LEU A 167 -9.73 1.07 25.67
C LEU A 167 -10.61 -0.13 25.28
N GLY A 168 -10.01 -1.14 24.66
CA GLY A 168 -10.69 -2.39 24.30
C GLY A 168 -10.99 -3.32 25.47
N HIS A 169 -10.41 -3.07 26.65
CA HIS A 169 -10.45 -3.98 27.80
C HIS A 169 -10.03 -5.41 27.41
N VAL A 170 -8.98 -5.50 26.58
CA VAL A 170 -8.57 -6.77 25.97
C VAL A 170 -8.07 -7.71 27.06
N LYS A 171 -8.74 -8.86 27.19
CA LYS A 171 -8.32 -9.95 28.07
C LYS A 171 -7.72 -11.06 27.22
N PRO A 172 -6.51 -11.54 27.51
CA PRO A 172 -5.92 -12.66 26.77
C PRO A 172 -6.71 -13.95 26.96
N ASP A 173 -6.85 -14.75 25.89
CA ASP A 173 -7.56 -16.05 25.92
C ASP A 173 -6.62 -17.25 26.17
N GLY A 174 -5.31 -17.04 26.25
CA GLY A 174 -4.32 -18.10 26.49
C GLY A 174 -2.92 -17.57 26.82
N PRO A 175 -1.99 -18.43 27.25
CA PRO A 175 -0.67 -18.01 27.75
C PRO A 175 0.17 -17.29 26.67
N HIS A 176 0.09 -17.72 25.41
CA HIS A 176 0.81 -17.08 24.30
C HIS A 176 0.33 -15.66 24.03
N SER A 177 -0.98 -15.45 23.85
CA SER A 177 -1.50 -14.09 23.66
C SER A 177 -1.33 -13.25 24.93
N ALA A 178 -1.39 -13.88 26.12
CA ALA A 178 -1.16 -13.19 27.39
C ALA A 178 0.24 -12.58 27.46
N PHE A 179 1.27 -13.34 27.12
CA PHE A 179 2.64 -12.85 27.07
C PHE A 179 2.79 -11.66 26.13
N ALA A 180 2.35 -11.80 24.87
CA ALA A 180 2.50 -10.75 23.87
C ALA A 180 1.68 -9.49 24.19
N ILE A 181 0.43 -9.64 24.65
CA ILE A 181 -0.45 -8.52 25.04
C ILE A 181 0.11 -7.81 26.28
N ARG A 182 0.63 -8.56 27.27
CA ARG A 182 1.23 -7.99 28.48
C ARG A 182 2.44 -7.13 28.14
N TYR A 183 3.35 -7.61 27.29
CA TYR A 183 4.47 -6.81 26.79
C TYR A 183 4.01 -5.55 26.04
N LEU A 184 3.10 -5.68 25.07
CA LEU A 184 2.64 -4.55 24.25
C LEU A 184 1.88 -3.48 25.07
N ALA A 185 1.21 -3.87 26.15
CA ALA A 185 0.44 -2.96 27.00
C ALA A 185 1.24 -2.36 28.15
N LYS A 186 2.21 -3.08 28.71
CA LYS A 186 2.89 -2.73 29.97
C LYS A 186 4.42 -2.68 29.88
N GLY A 187 5.02 -3.07 28.77
CA GLY A 187 6.48 -3.08 28.57
C GLY A 187 7.18 -4.32 29.15
N LYS A 188 8.51 -4.37 28.98
CA LYS A 188 9.37 -5.53 29.30
C LYS A 188 9.39 -5.90 30.78
N GLU A 189 9.45 -4.93 31.68
CA GLU A 189 9.50 -5.18 33.14
C GLU A 189 8.32 -6.02 33.63
N ASN A 190 7.20 -5.94 32.91
CA ASN A 190 5.99 -6.69 33.20
C ASN A 190 5.97 -8.08 32.55
N VAL A 191 7.06 -8.59 31.99
CA VAL A 191 7.10 -9.97 31.45
C VAL A 191 8.33 -10.76 31.90
N ASP A 192 9.07 -10.25 32.88
CA ASP A 192 10.26 -10.90 33.44
C ASP A 192 9.91 -12.10 34.36
N ASP A 193 8.68 -12.12 34.87
CA ASP A 193 8.12 -13.16 35.74
C ASP A 193 7.38 -14.28 34.97
N ILE A 194 7.44 -14.27 33.63
CA ILE A 194 6.72 -15.24 32.80
C ILE A 194 7.37 -16.62 32.90
N ASP A 195 6.55 -17.68 32.97
CA ASP A 195 7.03 -19.04 32.82
C ASP A 195 7.55 -19.25 31.38
N THR A 196 8.85 -19.56 31.26
CA THR A 196 9.53 -19.82 29.99
C THR A 196 9.71 -21.32 29.70
N SER A 197 9.00 -22.21 30.44
CA SER A 197 8.95 -23.64 30.17
C SER A 197 8.40 -23.96 28.76
N ASP A 198 7.48 -23.13 28.25
CA ASP A 198 7.01 -23.18 26.88
C ASP A 198 8.05 -22.60 25.91
N GLY A 199 8.56 -23.43 25.00
CA GLY A 199 9.60 -23.03 24.04
C GLY A 199 9.20 -21.89 23.10
N MET A 200 7.90 -21.71 22.78
CA MET A 200 7.42 -20.58 21.99
C MET A 200 7.44 -19.27 22.79
N ILE A 201 7.06 -19.33 24.07
CA ILE A 201 7.17 -18.19 24.99
C ILE A 201 8.63 -17.84 25.23
N SER A 202 9.49 -18.85 25.47
CA SER A 202 10.94 -18.66 25.66
C SER A 202 11.59 -17.94 24.47
N ASN A 203 11.34 -18.41 23.25
CA ASN A 203 11.82 -17.75 22.02
C ASN A 203 11.28 -16.32 21.87
N ALA A 204 10.01 -16.11 22.21
CA ALA A 204 9.39 -14.78 22.17
C ALA A 204 9.96 -13.83 23.24
N TYR A 205 10.34 -14.35 24.40
CA TYR A 205 11.02 -13.60 25.45
C TYR A 205 12.43 -13.19 25.04
N LEU A 206 13.21 -14.08 24.42
CA LEU A 206 14.50 -13.72 23.83
C LEU A 206 14.38 -12.59 22.80
N PHE A 207 13.35 -12.62 21.97
CA PHE A 207 13.06 -11.53 21.04
C PHE A 207 12.71 -10.21 21.74
N VAL A 208 11.92 -10.24 22.82
CA VAL A 208 11.64 -9.06 23.64
C VAL A 208 12.92 -8.49 24.26
N LEU A 209 13.80 -9.34 24.80
CA LEU A 209 15.10 -8.90 25.32
C LEU A 209 15.95 -8.25 24.23
N ALA A 210 15.97 -8.82 23.02
CA ALA A 210 16.65 -8.25 21.88
C ALA A 210 16.10 -6.89 21.47
N LEU A 211 14.77 -6.71 21.49
CA LEU A 211 14.12 -5.43 21.20
C LEU A 211 14.52 -4.35 22.21
N GLU A 212 14.48 -4.66 23.51
CA GLU A 212 14.86 -3.69 24.55
C GLU A 212 16.35 -3.36 24.49
N LYS A 213 17.20 -4.38 24.27
CA LYS A 213 18.65 -4.16 24.12
C LYS A 213 18.93 -3.27 22.91
N ALA A 214 18.34 -3.55 21.75
CA ALA A 214 18.51 -2.76 20.54
C ALA A 214 18.00 -1.32 20.70
N LYS A 215 16.88 -1.12 21.39
CA LYS A 215 16.30 0.21 21.65
C LYS A 215 17.23 1.11 22.48
N ASN A 216 18.02 0.50 23.38
CA ASN A 216 18.93 1.21 24.28
C ASN A 216 20.37 1.33 23.74
N CYS A 217 20.65 0.77 22.56
CA CYS A 217 21.96 0.90 21.93
C CYS A 217 22.25 2.35 21.51
N SER A 218 23.50 2.75 21.72
CA SER A 218 24.08 3.98 21.20
C SER A 218 24.80 3.74 19.85
N PRO A 219 25.24 4.78 19.14
CA PRO A 219 26.07 4.62 17.95
C PRO A 219 27.35 3.78 18.17
N ASN A 220 27.87 3.74 19.39
CA ASN A 220 29.07 2.96 19.74
C ASN A 220 28.80 1.45 19.84
N ASP A 221 27.53 1.04 19.93
CA ASP A 221 27.11 -0.36 20.10
C ASP A 221 26.83 -1.05 18.75
N THR A 222 27.49 -0.60 17.67
CA THR A 222 27.21 -1.05 16.30
C THR A 222 27.36 -2.57 16.14
N SER A 223 28.45 -3.17 16.65
CA SER A 223 28.67 -4.62 16.56
C SER A 223 27.57 -5.44 17.26
N LEU A 224 27.15 -4.98 18.43
CA LEU A 224 26.04 -5.58 19.17
C LEU A 224 24.72 -5.48 18.38
N LEU A 225 24.43 -4.32 17.79
CA LEU A 225 23.24 -4.15 16.93
C LEU A 225 23.26 -5.09 15.74
N CYS A 226 24.40 -5.22 15.06
CA CYS A 226 24.59 -6.15 13.94
C CYS A 226 24.31 -7.60 14.35
N GLN A 227 24.77 -8.01 15.54
CA GLN A 227 24.48 -9.34 16.09
C GLN A 227 22.97 -9.51 16.36
N LEU A 228 22.34 -8.55 17.04
CA LEU A 228 20.90 -8.62 17.34
C LEU A 228 20.04 -8.69 16.07
N ILE A 229 20.42 -8.00 15.00
CA ILE A 229 19.73 -8.07 13.70
C ILE A 229 19.81 -9.48 13.12
N LYS A 230 20.98 -10.12 13.16
CA LYS A 230 21.19 -11.47 12.62
C LYS A 230 20.47 -12.53 13.44
N ASP A 231 20.60 -12.47 14.76
CA ASP A 231 20.10 -13.51 15.66
C ASP A 231 18.58 -13.47 15.82
N HIS A 232 17.96 -12.29 15.69
CA HIS A 232 16.53 -12.09 15.96
C HIS A 232 15.73 -11.53 14.76
N GLU A 233 16.38 -11.34 13.60
CA GLU A 233 15.78 -10.77 12.39
C GLU A 233 15.09 -9.42 12.67
N LEU A 234 15.77 -8.54 13.42
CA LEU A 234 15.25 -7.21 13.71
C LEU A 234 15.19 -6.38 12.42
N SER A 235 14.10 -5.65 12.23
CA SER A 235 13.97 -4.70 11.12
C SER A 235 14.49 -3.31 11.53
N HIS A 236 14.74 -2.45 10.53
CA HIS A 236 15.13 -1.06 10.77
C HIS A 236 14.12 -0.26 11.62
N GLN A 237 12.85 -0.70 11.74
CA GLN A 237 11.86 -0.04 12.60
C GLN A 237 12.09 -0.32 14.10
N HIS A 238 12.88 -1.34 14.44
CA HIS A 238 13.21 -1.69 15.81
C HIS A 238 14.42 -0.92 16.35
N LEU A 239 15.20 -0.29 15.47
CA LEU A 239 16.49 0.30 15.81
C LEU A 239 16.36 1.80 16.12
N PRO A 240 17.23 2.37 16.98
CA PRO A 240 17.34 3.80 17.19
C PRO A 240 17.67 4.53 15.89
N THR A 241 17.04 5.69 15.65
CA THR A 241 17.26 6.47 14.41
C THR A 241 18.71 6.88 14.21
N THR A 242 19.43 7.14 15.30
CA THR A 242 20.86 7.45 15.33
C THR A 242 21.73 6.32 14.78
N SER A 243 21.33 5.05 14.97
CA SER A 243 22.06 3.89 14.42
C SER A 243 21.90 3.73 12.90
N LEU A 244 20.85 4.30 12.31
CA LEU A 244 20.55 4.19 10.88
C LEU A 244 21.45 5.06 9.99
N THR A 245 22.45 5.73 10.56
CA THR A 245 23.55 6.37 9.85
C THR A 245 24.71 5.40 9.58
N SER A 246 24.79 4.26 10.29
CA SER A 246 25.88 3.29 10.16
C SER A 246 25.73 2.37 8.94
N ALA A 247 26.77 2.31 8.12
CA ALA A 247 26.84 1.38 6.99
C ALA A 247 26.84 -0.08 7.45
N GLU A 248 27.47 -0.40 8.58
CA GLU A 248 27.55 -1.76 9.12
C GLU A 248 26.18 -2.28 9.58
N VAL A 249 25.38 -1.42 10.21
CA VAL A 249 24.00 -1.73 10.59
C VAL A 249 23.17 -2.03 9.34
N TRP A 250 23.25 -1.18 8.31
CA TRP A 250 22.52 -1.40 7.06
C TRP A 250 23.00 -2.64 6.31
N ARG A 251 24.29 -2.94 6.32
CA ARG A 251 24.84 -4.19 5.78
C ARG A 251 24.18 -5.41 6.42
N SER A 252 24.04 -5.42 7.75
CA SER A 252 23.34 -6.51 8.46
C SER A 252 21.86 -6.59 8.10
N LEU A 253 21.20 -5.46 7.88
CA LEU A 253 19.78 -5.40 7.51
C LEU A 253 19.49 -5.91 6.09
N ILE A 254 20.40 -5.73 5.12
CA ILE A 254 20.17 -6.05 3.70
C ILE A 254 19.69 -7.50 3.52
N TYR A 255 20.35 -8.46 4.18
CA TYR A 255 20.14 -9.89 3.95
C TYR A 255 18.80 -10.44 4.44
N THR A 256 18.21 -9.81 5.46
CA THR A 256 16.91 -10.21 6.03
C THR A 256 15.76 -9.31 5.57
N MET A 257 16.05 -8.26 4.78
CA MET A 257 15.06 -7.25 4.39
C MET A 257 14.04 -7.80 3.37
N PRO A 258 12.72 -7.62 3.61
CA PRO A 258 11.70 -7.90 2.60
C PRO A 258 11.92 -7.05 1.34
N ILE A 259 11.70 -7.62 0.15
CA ILE A 259 12.01 -6.98 -1.13
C ILE A 259 11.33 -5.60 -1.32
N THR A 260 10.07 -5.44 -0.86
CA THR A 260 9.37 -4.15 -0.88
C THR A 260 10.10 -3.08 -0.04
N ALA A 261 10.69 -3.47 1.08
CA ALA A 261 11.49 -2.57 1.90
C ALA A 261 12.86 -2.31 1.27
N LEU A 262 13.49 -3.33 0.67
CA LEU A 262 14.77 -3.20 -0.01
C LEU A 262 14.71 -2.19 -1.16
N ILE A 263 13.71 -2.33 -2.04
CA ILE A 263 13.45 -1.42 -3.17
C ILE A 263 13.35 0.04 -2.71
N ARG A 264 12.67 0.28 -1.57
CA ARG A 264 12.48 1.62 -1.01
C ARG A 264 13.74 2.25 -0.43
N HIS A 265 14.78 1.47 -0.15
CA HIS A 265 15.99 1.94 0.53
C HIS A 265 17.23 1.91 -0.35
N LEU A 266 17.14 1.60 -1.65
CA LEU A 266 18.30 1.53 -2.55
C LEU A 266 19.14 2.81 -2.52
N GLY A 267 18.52 4.00 -2.60
CA GLY A 267 19.26 5.26 -2.51
C GLY A 267 19.98 5.47 -1.16
N LYS A 268 19.42 4.95 -0.06
CA LYS A 268 20.07 4.97 1.26
C LYS A 268 21.25 3.99 1.34
N LEU A 269 21.13 2.82 0.74
CA LEU A 269 22.22 1.86 0.66
C LEU A 269 23.39 2.42 -0.17
N SER A 270 23.11 3.05 -1.32
CA SER A 270 24.13 3.72 -2.13
C SER A 270 24.76 4.92 -1.43
N LYS A 271 23.97 5.71 -0.68
CA LYS A 271 24.52 6.80 0.16
C LYS A 271 25.56 6.29 1.15
N LEU A 272 25.37 5.08 1.66
CA LEU A 272 26.23 4.44 2.64
C LEU A 272 27.35 3.60 2.02
N HIS A 273 27.60 3.74 0.71
CA HIS A 273 28.65 3.01 0.00
C HIS A 273 28.51 1.48 0.10
N LEU A 274 27.27 0.99 0.25
CA LEU A 274 27.00 -0.45 0.30
C LEU A 274 26.70 -1.05 -1.07
N LEU A 275 26.37 -0.24 -2.07
CA LEU A 275 26.08 -0.72 -3.43
C LEU A 275 27.18 -0.29 -4.39
N GLU A 276 28.43 -0.52 -4.02
CA GLU A 276 29.59 -0.25 -4.89
C GLU A 276 29.79 -1.40 -5.89
N ASN A 277 30.36 -1.08 -7.04
CA ASN A 277 30.59 -2.05 -8.12
C ASN A 277 31.47 -3.21 -7.62
N GLY A 278 30.97 -4.44 -7.73
CA GLY A 278 31.67 -5.66 -7.32
C GLY A 278 31.51 -6.02 -5.83
N SER A 279 30.74 -5.24 -5.06
CA SER A 279 30.44 -5.58 -3.66
C SER A 279 29.51 -6.79 -3.54
N MET A 280 29.61 -7.52 -2.42
CA MET A 280 28.73 -8.65 -2.13
C MET A 280 27.27 -8.21 -1.98
N GLU A 281 27.06 -7.02 -1.43
CA GLU A 281 25.76 -6.40 -1.24
C GLU A 281 25.13 -5.99 -2.57
N GLU A 282 25.91 -5.44 -3.53
CA GLU A 282 25.45 -5.22 -4.91
C GLU A 282 24.92 -6.53 -5.51
N ALA A 283 25.75 -7.60 -5.47
CA ALA A 283 25.39 -8.90 -6.03
C ALA A 283 24.13 -9.48 -5.37
N HIS A 284 24.01 -9.35 -4.04
CA HIS A 284 22.83 -9.80 -3.31
C HIS A 284 21.56 -9.04 -3.75
N VAL A 285 21.63 -7.71 -3.87
CA VAL A 285 20.49 -6.89 -4.28
C VAL A 285 20.08 -7.20 -5.72
N ILE A 286 21.03 -7.34 -6.65
CA ILE A 286 20.78 -7.73 -8.03
C ILE A 286 20.05 -9.07 -8.08
N GLY A 287 20.60 -10.12 -7.44
CA GLY A 287 19.99 -11.45 -7.46
C GLY A 287 18.57 -11.47 -6.85
N ARG A 288 18.29 -10.60 -5.87
CA ARG A 288 16.95 -10.43 -5.29
C ARG A 288 15.96 -9.75 -6.26
N LEU A 289 16.43 -8.78 -7.05
CA LEU A 289 15.61 -8.04 -8.01
C LEU A 289 15.38 -8.82 -9.32
N GLU A 290 16.30 -9.70 -9.71
CA GLU A 290 16.14 -10.55 -10.89
C GLU A 290 15.19 -11.74 -10.68
N ASN A 291 14.97 -12.13 -9.42
CA ASN A 291 14.15 -13.28 -9.09
C ASN A 291 12.64 -12.98 -9.25
N VAL A 292 12.12 -13.29 -10.43
CA VAL A 292 10.70 -13.10 -10.82
C VAL A 292 9.75 -13.80 -9.86
N GLN A 293 10.08 -14.99 -9.36
CA GLN A 293 9.23 -15.70 -8.41
C GLN A 293 9.13 -14.97 -7.07
N ASN A 294 10.24 -14.40 -6.59
CA ASN A 294 10.25 -13.59 -5.37
C ASN A 294 9.40 -12.32 -5.55
N LEU A 295 9.56 -11.62 -6.68
CA LEU A 295 8.73 -10.45 -7.02
C LEU A 295 7.24 -10.79 -7.05
N ARG A 296 6.87 -11.94 -7.64
CA ARG A 296 5.49 -12.43 -7.70
C ARG A 296 4.95 -12.79 -6.33
N PHE A 297 5.70 -13.54 -5.51
CA PHE A 297 5.29 -13.92 -4.16
C PHE A 297 5.11 -12.68 -3.26
N ALA A 298 5.99 -11.70 -3.38
CA ALA A 298 5.90 -10.43 -2.69
C ALA A 298 4.87 -9.45 -3.30
N ARG A 299 4.18 -9.86 -4.39
CA ARG A 299 3.17 -9.08 -5.10
C ARG A 299 3.67 -7.69 -5.52
N ILE A 300 4.90 -7.61 -6.01
CA ILE A 300 5.49 -6.36 -6.49
C ILE A 300 4.86 -5.99 -7.84
N HIS A 301 4.08 -4.91 -7.86
CA HIS A 301 3.46 -4.40 -9.08
C HIS A 301 4.51 -3.71 -9.98
N PRO A 302 4.43 -3.81 -11.33
CA PRO A 302 5.37 -3.16 -12.25
C PRO A 302 5.58 -1.67 -11.98
N PHE A 303 4.50 -0.94 -11.70
CA PHE A 303 4.57 0.48 -11.32
C PHE A 303 5.48 0.73 -10.09
N THR A 304 5.54 -0.19 -9.12
CA THR A 304 6.45 -0.05 -7.97
C THR A 304 7.92 -0.08 -8.42
N LEU A 305 8.25 -0.97 -9.35
CA LEU A 305 9.60 -1.06 -9.93
C LEU A 305 9.92 0.16 -10.78
N LEU A 306 8.97 0.63 -11.59
CA LEU A 306 9.12 1.86 -12.37
C LEU A 306 9.41 3.08 -11.49
N THR A 307 8.61 3.28 -10.45
CA THR A 307 8.83 4.41 -9.51
C THR A 307 10.17 4.29 -8.79
N ALA A 308 10.59 3.08 -8.43
CA ALA A 308 11.89 2.84 -7.82
C ALA A 308 13.04 3.10 -8.79
N TRP A 309 12.94 2.62 -10.02
CA TRP A 309 13.92 2.83 -11.09
C TRP A 309 14.13 4.32 -11.37
N ASN A 310 13.04 5.06 -11.60
CA ASN A 310 13.06 6.51 -11.82
C ASN A 310 13.59 7.25 -10.60
N SER A 311 13.18 6.86 -9.39
CA SER A 311 13.68 7.50 -8.18
C SER A 311 15.17 7.23 -7.95
N TYR A 312 15.65 6.02 -8.24
CA TYR A 312 17.02 5.61 -7.97
C TYR A 312 18.02 6.24 -8.94
N ARG A 313 17.72 6.23 -10.25
CA ARG A 313 18.59 6.77 -11.31
C ARG A 313 18.83 8.28 -11.19
N ARG A 314 17.96 8.98 -10.45
CA ARG A 314 18.07 10.42 -10.21
C ARG A 314 19.21 10.78 -9.26
N GLY A 315 19.69 9.85 -8.44
CA GLY A 315 20.77 10.12 -7.48
C GLY A 315 20.36 10.97 -6.27
N HIS A 316 19.08 11.28 -6.09
CA HIS A 316 18.61 11.99 -4.90
C HIS A 316 17.14 11.72 -4.53
N SER A 317 16.79 11.96 -3.25
CA SER A 317 15.44 11.77 -2.72
C SER A 317 14.60 13.03 -2.87
N GLY A 318 13.52 12.93 -3.66
CA GLY A 318 12.52 13.99 -3.82
C GLY A 318 13.10 15.33 -4.33
N PRO A 319 12.23 16.34 -4.44
CA PRO A 319 12.62 17.67 -4.94
C PRO A 319 13.60 18.40 -4.01
N TYR A 320 13.46 18.20 -2.69
CA TYR A 320 14.31 18.85 -1.69
C TYR A 320 15.67 18.17 -1.48
N LYS A 321 16.00 17.13 -2.26
CA LYS A 321 17.30 16.43 -2.24
C LYS A 321 17.84 16.08 -0.84
N ARG A 322 16.96 15.71 0.10
CA ARG A 322 17.35 15.42 1.50
C ARG A 322 18.38 14.30 1.63
N LEU A 323 18.43 13.39 0.66
CA LEU A 323 19.40 12.33 0.52
C LEU A 323 19.94 12.39 -0.91
N ILE A 324 21.26 12.35 -1.08
CA ILE A 324 21.95 12.37 -2.39
C ILE A 324 22.95 11.21 -2.41
N TRP A 325 22.94 10.41 -3.48
CA TRP A 325 23.79 9.23 -3.64
C TRP A 325 24.36 9.14 -5.05
N THR A 326 25.48 8.44 -5.18
CA THR A 326 26.03 8.02 -6.48
C THR A 326 25.19 6.88 -7.03
N VAL A 327 24.77 6.99 -8.28
CA VAL A 327 23.95 5.97 -8.95
C VAL A 327 24.84 4.81 -9.35
N ASN A 328 24.50 3.61 -8.87
CA ASN A 328 25.05 2.38 -9.42
C ASN A 328 24.23 1.97 -10.65
N HIS A 329 24.86 1.97 -11.82
CA HIS A 329 24.19 1.66 -13.09
C HIS A 329 23.66 0.22 -13.15
N LYS A 330 24.37 -0.78 -12.63
CA LYS A 330 23.86 -2.16 -12.60
C LYS A 330 22.57 -2.29 -11.79
N ILE A 331 22.45 -1.53 -10.70
CA ILE A 331 21.21 -1.48 -9.90
C ILE A 331 20.09 -0.76 -10.65
N ALA A 332 20.40 0.26 -11.45
CA ALA A 332 19.41 0.90 -12.30
C ALA A 332 18.93 -0.05 -13.42
N ASP A 333 19.86 -0.74 -14.07
CA ASP A 333 19.59 -1.67 -15.17
C ASP A 333 18.79 -2.89 -14.72
N VAL A 334 19.09 -3.43 -13.51
CA VAL A 334 18.31 -4.54 -12.96
C VAL A 334 16.90 -4.11 -12.56
N LEU A 335 16.69 -2.87 -12.11
CA LEU A 335 15.35 -2.35 -11.82
C LEU A 335 14.53 -2.19 -13.10
N GLU A 336 15.14 -1.73 -14.18
CA GLU A 336 14.54 -1.69 -15.51
C GLU A 336 14.15 -3.09 -15.99
N THR A 337 15.10 -4.02 -15.94
CA THR A 337 14.88 -5.41 -16.32
C THR A 337 13.77 -6.05 -15.49
N ALA A 338 13.77 -5.82 -14.18
CA ALA A 338 12.73 -6.29 -13.27
C ALA A 338 11.36 -5.68 -13.62
N PHE A 339 11.31 -4.40 -13.99
CA PHE A 339 10.08 -3.74 -14.43
C PHE A 339 9.46 -4.48 -15.63
N TYR A 340 10.22 -4.75 -16.69
CA TYR A 340 9.71 -5.49 -17.85
C TYR A 340 9.36 -6.95 -17.51
N LYS A 341 10.20 -7.65 -16.75
CA LYS A 341 9.92 -9.04 -16.32
C LYS A 341 8.70 -9.15 -15.41
N SER A 342 8.37 -8.09 -14.68
CA SER A 342 7.22 -8.11 -13.76
C SER A 342 5.88 -8.18 -14.48
N PHE A 343 5.79 -7.83 -15.78
CA PHE A 343 4.55 -7.99 -16.55
C PHE A 343 4.07 -9.43 -16.62
N ALA A 344 4.98 -10.39 -16.79
CA ALA A 344 4.65 -11.82 -16.78
C ALA A 344 4.17 -12.32 -15.42
N SER A 345 4.36 -11.54 -14.35
CA SER A 345 3.91 -11.89 -12.99
C SER A 345 2.50 -11.41 -12.68
N VAL A 346 1.89 -10.59 -13.55
CA VAL A 346 0.53 -10.08 -13.37
C VAL A 346 -0.46 -10.88 -14.21
N GLU A 347 -1.68 -11.02 -13.72
CA GLU A 347 -2.75 -11.69 -14.46
C GLU A 347 -3.13 -10.89 -15.71
N PRO A 348 -3.13 -11.49 -16.92
CA PRO A 348 -3.49 -10.80 -18.15
C PRO A 348 -4.92 -10.27 -18.11
N ILE A 349 -5.12 -9.09 -18.69
CA ILE A 349 -6.45 -8.49 -18.78
C ILE A 349 -7.13 -8.96 -20.06
N LYS A 350 -8.04 -9.93 -19.92
CA LYS A 350 -8.82 -10.53 -21.03
C LYS A 350 -10.04 -9.69 -21.40
N LYS A 351 -9.85 -8.39 -21.61
CA LYS A 351 -10.88 -7.40 -21.96
C LYS A 351 -10.37 -6.47 -23.04
N ARG A 352 -11.29 -5.93 -23.84
CA ARG A 352 -11.01 -4.90 -24.84
C ARG A 352 -11.00 -3.55 -24.17
N ILE A 353 -9.85 -2.90 -24.11
CA ILE A 353 -9.69 -1.66 -23.35
C ILE A 353 -9.25 -0.54 -24.28
N LEU A 354 -9.95 0.59 -24.21
CA LEU A 354 -9.46 1.85 -24.78
C LEU A 354 -8.79 2.66 -23.67
N ILE A 355 -7.50 2.93 -23.82
CA ILE A 355 -6.75 3.84 -22.97
C ILE A 355 -6.67 5.20 -23.66
N ALA A 356 -7.28 6.21 -23.06
CA ALA A 356 -7.19 7.58 -23.50
C ALA A 356 -6.30 8.39 -22.55
N VAL A 357 -5.27 9.03 -23.08
CA VAL A 357 -4.36 9.90 -22.33
C VAL A 357 -4.67 11.34 -22.68
N ASP A 358 -4.93 12.17 -21.68
CA ASP A 358 -5.13 13.60 -21.83
C ASP A 358 -3.82 14.28 -22.26
N GLY A 359 -3.88 15.06 -23.34
CA GLY A 359 -2.78 15.84 -23.90
C GLY A 359 -2.77 17.32 -23.50
N SER A 360 -3.62 17.72 -22.57
CA SER A 360 -3.72 19.11 -22.08
C SER A 360 -2.48 19.57 -21.30
N GLU A 361 -2.30 20.89 -21.21
CA GLU A 361 -1.24 21.48 -20.38
C GLU A 361 -1.37 21.11 -18.91
N ALA A 362 -2.59 20.88 -18.43
CA ALA A 362 -2.85 20.42 -17.07
C ALA A 362 -2.15 19.09 -16.75
N MET A 363 -1.83 18.27 -17.76
CA MET A 363 -1.10 17.01 -17.58
C MET A 363 0.40 17.20 -17.40
N MET A 364 0.94 18.40 -17.63
CA MET A 364 2.36 18.71 -17.39
C MET A 364 2.68 18.93 -15.91
N GLN A 365 1.65 19.03 -15.05
CA GLN A 365 1.85 19.18 -13.62
C GLN A 365 2.51 17.95 -12.99
N PRO A 366 3.22 18.11 -11.86
CA PRO A 366 3.78 17.02 -11.08
C PRO A 366 2.78 15.92 -10.70
N ALA A 367 3.16 14.66 -10.86
CA ALA A 367 2.39 13.51 -10.43
C ALA A 367 2.76 13.09 -9.00
N ASN A 368 1.75 12.85 -8.16
CA ASN A 368 1.92 12.21 -6.85
C ASN A 368 2.96 12.89 -5.91
N GLY A 369 3.12 14.22 -5.98
CA GLY A 369 4.15 14.95 -5.23
C GLY A 369 5.59 14.73 -5.71
N MET A 370 5.76 14.07 -6.86
CA MET A 370 7.04 13.92 -7.55
C MET A 370 7.17 15.07 -8.57
N ASN A 371 7.87 16.15 -8.18
CA ASN A 371 8.03 17.33 -9.03
C ASN A 371 8.76 17.05 -10.34
N GLU A 372 9.46 15.92 -10.43
CA GLU A 372 10.26 15.53 -11.58
C GLU A 372 9.53 14.62 -12.58
N VAL A 373 8.33 14.14 -12.24
CA VAL A 373 7.53 13.29 -13.12
C VAL A 373 6.18 13.95 -13.34
N SER A 374 5.85 14.27 -14.60
CA SER A 374 4.55 14.86 -14.91
C SER A 374 3.42 13.83 -14.84
N ALA A 375 2.18 14.31 -14.69
CA ALA A 375 0.99 13.48 -14.81
C ALA A 375 0.92 12.79 -16.18
N ARG A 376 1.35 13.48 -17.25
CA ARG A 376 1.47 12.94 -18.60
C ARG A 376 2.42 11.76 -18.66
N SER A 377 3.66 11.90 -18.19
CA SER A 377 4.64 10.80 -18.21
C SER A 377 4.15 9.60 -17.39
N THR A 378 3.42 9.85 -16.30
CA THR A 378 2.80 8.79 -15.49
C THR A 378 1.67 8.09 -16.25
N ALA A 379 0.81 8.84 -16.93
CA ALA A 379 -0.27 8.32 -17.76
C ALA A 379 0.25 7.49 -18.94
N VAL A 380 1.30 7.95 -19.62
CA VAL A 380 1.99 7.22 -20.69
C VAL A 380 2.55 5.91 -20.16
N ALA A 381 3.22 5.93 -19.00
CA ALA A 381 3.73 4.72 -18.39
C ALA A 381 2.60 3.74 -18.05
N MET A 382 1.46 4.21 -17.53
CA MET A 382 0.31 3.34 -17.29
C MET A 382 -0.27 2.79 -18.58
N ALA A 383 -0.45 3.61 -19.62
CA ALA A 383 -0.92 3.17 -20.93
C ALA A 383 -0.02 2.08 -21.53
N PHE A 384 1.29 2.26 -21.40
CA PHE A 384 2.28 1.26 -21.79
C PHE A 384 2.14 -0.04 -20.98
N ILE A 385 1.99 0.03 -19.66
CA ILE A 385 1.76 -1.15 -18.82
C ILE A 385 0.46 -1.88 -19.25
N PHE A 386 -0.62 -1.16 -19.52
CA PHE A 386 -1.86 -1.75 -20.03
C PHE A 386 -1.66 -2.44 -21.38
N ALA A 387 -0.98 -1.78 -22.32
CA ALA A 387 -0.69 -2.36 -23.64
C ALA A 387 0.16 -3.64 -23.57
N LYS A 388 1.06 -3.76 -22.58
CA LYS A 388 1.84 -5.00 -22.34
C LYS A 388 1.04 -6.09 -21.62
N MET A 389 -0.03 -5.74 -20.90
CA MET A 389 -0.78 -6.66 -20.03
C MET A 389 -2.16 -7.09 -20.57
N ALA A 390 -2.74 -6.36 -21.51
CA ALA A 390 -4.02 -6.68 -22.13
C ALA A 390 -3.83 -7.09 -23.59
N ASP A 391 -4.46 -8.20 -23.97
CA ASP A 391 -4.39 -8.77 -25.32
C ASP A 391 -5.04 -7.87 -26.39
N ASN A 392 -5.93 -6.97 -25.98
CA ASN A 392 -6.66 -6.07 -26.88
C ASN A 392 -6.79 -4.68 -26.26
N THR A 393 -5.73 -3.89 -26.42
CA THR A 393 -5.66 -2.50 -25.94
C THR A 393 -5.51 -1.57 -27.12
N GLU A 394 -6.41 -0.60 -27.22
CA GLU A 394 -6.24 0.57 -28.08
C GLU A 394 -5.79 1.75 -27.24
N VAL A 395 -4.85 2.53 -27.74
CA VAL A 395 -4.29 3.67 -27.02
C VAL A 395 -4.45 4.93 -27.85
N VAL A 396 -4.99 6.00 -27.26
CA VAL A 396 -5.21 7.29 -27.93
C VAL A 396 -4.69 8.44 -27.07
N LEU A 397 -4.13 9.46 -27.71
CA LEU A 397 -3.86 10.77 -27.13
C LEU A 397 -5.02 11.72 -27.45
N VAL A 398 -5.59 12.34 -26.43
CA VAL A 398 -6.70 13.29 -26.56
C VAL A 398 -6.15 14.71 -26.61
N LYS A 399 -6.45 15.45 -27.67
CA LYS A 399 -6.17 16.89 -27.83
C LYS A 399 -7.39 17.62 -28.40
N ASP A 400 -7.18 18.50 -29.39
CA ASP A 400 -8.19 19.02 -30.31
C ASP A 400 -8.92 17.88 -31.05
N GLN A 401 -8.19 16.84 -31.42
CA GLN A 401 -8.71 15.58 -31.95
C GLN A 401 -8.16 14.38 -31.17
N LEU A 402 -8.58 13.16 -31.55
CA LEU A 402 -7.96 11.94 -31.05
C LEU A 402 -6.85 11.49 -31.98
N TYR A 403 -5.70 11.18 -31.40
CA TYR A 403 -4.55 10.65 -32.10
C TYR A 403 -4.30 9.22 -31.62
N PRO A 404 -4.60 8.20 -32.43
CA PRO A 404 -4.22 6.83 -32.11
C PRO A 404 -2.70 6.70 -31.93
N ILE A 405 -2.28 5.99 -30.89
CA ILE A 405 -0.88 5.74 -30.56
C ILE A 405 -0.65 4.23 -30.63
N ASN A 406 0.17 3.78 -31.56
CA ASN A 406 0.54 2.37 -31.65
C ASN A 406 1.64 2.04 -30.64
N LEU A 407 1.33 1.26 -29.59
CA LEU A 407 2.30 0.74 -28.63
C LEU A 407 2.58 -0.74 -28.90
N ASP A 408 3.74 -1.03 -29.47
CA ASP A 408 4.12 -2.38 -29.90
C ASP A 408 4.66 -3.21 -28.72
N GLN A 409 4.58 -4.54 -28.82
CA GLN A 409 5.12 -5.45 -27.79
C GLN A 409 6.65 -5.36 -27.66
N SER A 410 7.35 -4.84 -28.66
CA SER A 410 8.80 -4.57 -28.62
C SER A 410 9.16 -3.20 -28.06
N ASP A 411 8.21 -2.26 -27.96
CA ASP A 411 8.51 -0.90 -27.50
C ASP A 411 9.08 -0.90 -26.08
N THR A 412 10.01 0.01 -25.84
CA THR A 412 10.45 0.44 -24.51
C THR A 412 9.56 1.57 -23.98
N LEU A 413 9.73 1.91 -22.69
CA LEU A 413 9.06 3.07 -22.12
C LEU A 413 9.51 4.39 -22.76
N GLU A 414 10.75 4.46 -23.26
CA GLU A 414 11.26 5.62 -23.99
C GLU A 414 10.57 5.76 -25.34
N ASP A 415 10.46 4.67 -26.10
CA ASP A 415 9.72 4.64 -27.37
C ASP A 415 8.27 5.09 -27.18
N ALA A 416 7.61 4.57 -26.15
CA ALA A 416 6.26 5.00 -25.79
C ALA A 416 6.23 6.52 -25.51
N SER A 417 7.17 7.04 -24.71
CA SER A 417 7.23 8.48 -24.40
C SER A 417 7.44 9.35 -25.64
N GLN A 418 8.27 8.91 -26.58
CA GLN A 418 8.48 9.60 -27.86
C GLN A 418 7.22 9.58 -28.73
N LYS A 419 6.54 8.42 -28.83
CA LYS A 419 5.27 8.29 -29.57
C LYS A 419 4.18 9.22 -29.04
N PHE A 420 4.19 9.50 -27.73
CA PHE A 420 3.30 10.47 -27.11
C PHE A 420 3.74 11.93 -27.22
N SER A 421 4.93 12.24 -27.75
CA SER A 421 5.50 13.60 -27.82
C SER A 421 4.98 14.43 -29.01
N ILE A 422 3.74 14.20 -29.45
CA ILE A 422 3.12 14.93 -30.56
C ILE A 422 3.06 16.43 -30.24
N ASN A 423 3.50 17.28 -31.17
CA ASN A 423 3.52 18.75 -31.06
C ASN A 423 2.11 19.36 -30.82
N GLY A 424 2.07 20.48 -30.10
CA GLY A 424 0.84 21.22 -29.76
C GLY A 424 0.18 20.76 -28.45
N THR A 425 -0.27 21.74 -27.64
CA THR A 425 -1.02 21.54 -26.40
C THR A 425 -2.50 21.91 -26.61
N CYS A 426 -3.39 21.30 -25.84
CA CYS A 426 -4.80 21.72 -25.71
C CYS A 426 -4.96 22.43 -24.35
N ASP A 427 -5.77 23.48 -24.26
CA ASP A 427 -6.13 24.07 -22.95
C ASP A 427 -7.02 23.11 -22.16
N TYR A 428 -7.95 22.47 -22.86
CA TYR A 428 -8.91 21.52 -22.31
C TYR A 428 -9.14 20.38 -23.28
N CYS A 429 -9.24 19.17 -22.72
CA CYS A 429 -9.43 17.95 -23.47
C CYS A 429 -10.69 17.26 -22.97
N ASP A 430 -11.71 17.19 -23.83
CA ASP A 430 -13.04 16.68 -23.50
C ASP A 430 -13.02 15.15 -23.28
N PRO A 431 -13.39 14.66 -22.08
CA PRO A 431 -13.43 13.23 -21.77
C PRO A 431 -14.47 12.45 -22.60
N CYS A 432 -15.41 13.13 -23.28
CA CYS A 432 -16.39 12.49 -24.15
C CYS A 432 -15.81 12.08 -25.51
N LYS A 433 -14.69 12.69 -25.96
CA LYS A 433 -14.11 12.42 -27.29
C LYS A 433 -13.79 10.94 -27.52
N PRO A 434 -13.07 10.21 -26.62
CA PRO A 434 -12.81 8.78 -26.80
C PRO A 434 -14.08 7.94 -26.95
N ILE A 435 -15.14 8.30 -26.22
CA ILE A 435 -16.43 7.59 -26.25
C ILE A 435 -17.12 7.83 -27.60
N ASN A 436 -17.19 9.09 -28.04
CA ASN A 436 -17.81 9.46 -29.32
C ASN A 436 -17.09 8.82 -30.50
N TRP A 437 -15.75 8.85 -30.48
CA TRP A 437 -14.93 8.22 -31.52
C TRP A 437 -15.13 6.72 -31.59
N ALA A 438 -15.15 6.02 -30.44
CA ALA A 438 -15.44 4.60 -30.42
C ALA A 438 -16.83 4.29 -30.99
N ARG A 439 -17.84 5.12 -30.67
CA ARG A 439 -19.21 4.99 -31.17
C ARG A 439 -19.29 5.23 -32.69
N GLU A 440 -18.68 6.30 -33.18
CA GLU A 440 -18.67 6.68 -34.60
C GLU A 440 -17.98 5.63 -35.46
N ASN A 441 -16.86 5.08 -34.98
CA ASN A 441 -16.11 4.03 -35.65
C ASN A 441 -16.66 2.62 -35.37
N LYS A 442 -17.79 2.50 -34.65
CA LYS A 442 -18.43 1.23 -34.27
C LYS A 442 -17.47 0.25 -33.57
N MET A 443 -16.48 0.78 -32.87
CA MET A 443 -15.52 0.01 -32.09
C MET A 443 -16.16 -0.50 -30.81
N LYS A 444 -15.79 -1.71 -30.40
CA LYS A 444 -16.38 -2.36 -29.23
C LYS A 444 -15.31 -2.51 -28.14
N PHE A 445 -15.47 -1.75 -27.07
CA PHE A 445 -14.64 -1.84 -25.88
C PHE A 445 -15.46 -2.31 -24.68
N ASP A 446 -14.83 -3.07 -23.79
CA ASP A 446 -15.42 -3.49 -22.51
C ASP A 446 -15.16 -2.44 -21.42
N ALA A 447 -14.09 -1.65 -21.55
CA ALA A 447 -13.78 -0.53 -20.68
C ALA A 447 -13.05 0.60 -21.44
N ILE A 448 -13.28 1.84 -21.01
CA ILE A 448 -12.56 3.03 -21.47
C ILE A 448 -11.94 3.68 -20.23
N VAL A 449 -10.62 3.87 -20.24
CA VAL A 449 -9.88 4.49 -19.14
C VAL A 449 -9.32 5.82 -19.64
N PHE A 450 -9.72 6.92 -19.01
CA PHE A 450 -9.21 8.25 -19.33
C PHE A 450 -8.25 8.74 -18.24
N PHE A 451 -6.98 8.88 -18.59
CA PHE A 451 -5.96 9.45 -17.71
C PHE A 451 -5.91 10.97 -17.91
N THR A 452 -6.34 11.71 -16.89
CA THR A 452 -6.41 13.18 -16.91
C THR A 452 -5.96 13.80 -15.59
N ALA A 453 -5.71 15.10 -15.63
CA ALA A 453 -5.46 15.96 -14.50
C ALA A 453 -6.76 16.25 -13.73
N SER A 454 -6.66 16.50 -12.42
CA SER A 454 -7.82 16.78 -11.55
C SER A 454 -8.66 18.01 -11.95
N LEU A 455 -8.18 18.81 -12.92
CA LEU A 455 -8.82 20.04 -13.39
C LEU A 455 -9.91 19.78 -14.44
N ALA A 456 -10.00 18.58 -15.02
CA ALA A 456 -10.94 18.26 -16.10
C ALA A 456 -12.41 18.05 -15.66
N PHE A 457 -12.69 18.06 -14.36
CA PHE A 457 -14.05 17.86 -13.81
C PHE A 457 -14.57 19.04 -12.96
N LYS A 458 -13.98 20.22 -13.15
CA LYS A 458 -14.51 21.46 -12.54
C LYS A 458 -15.67 22.03 -13.34
#